data_AF-A0A1Q3U3E9-F1
#
_entry.id   AF-A0A1Q3U3E9-F1
#
_cell.length_a   1.000
_cell.length_b   1.000
_cell.length_c   1.000
_cell.angle_alpha   90.00
_cell.angle_beta   90.00
_cell.angle_gamma   90.00
#
_symmetry.space_group_name_H-M   'P 1'
#
loop_
_entity.id
_entity.type
_entity.pdbx_description
1 polymer ?
#
loop_
_entity_poly.entity_id
_entity_poly.type
_entity_poly.pdbx_seq_one_letter_code
_entity_poly.pdbx_strand_id
1 'polypeptide(L)'
;MREATGHNDGPQVEAFLRTVGLGAGYAWCAAFVKWCLLNAGVASAKAINAMAASTHRPGHLVYYKGKWLKQPRPGDVATIYYKSLKRIGHTLFFHGITGNGMIYSVEGNTNSQNSREGNGTYMRIRQIGGIYSISQWLDD
;
A
#
# COMPACT_ATOMS: atom_id res chain seq x y z
N MET A 1 3.28 -13.81 5.32
CA MET A 1 2.97 -13.29 6.67
C MET A 1 1.45 -13.19 6.80
N ARG A 2 0.90 -13.61 7.95
CA ARG A 2 -0.54 -13.62 8.23
C ARG A 2 -0.80 -13.12 9.65
N GLU A 3 -2.00 -12.64 9.88
CA GLU A 3 -2.56 -12.33 11.20
C GLU A 3 -2.61 -13.58 12.08
N ALA A 4 -2.62 -13.37 13.40
CA ALA A 4 -2.67 -14.47 14.36
C ALA A 4 -4.06 -15.11 14.42
N THR A 5 -5.12 -14.31 14.49
CA THR A 5 -6.51 -14.79 14.62
C THR A 5 -7.44 -14.33 13.49
N GLY A 6 -6.95 -13.45 12.59
CA GLY A 6 -7.79 -12.87 11.53
C GLY A 6 -8.56 -11.63 11.97
N HIS A 7 -8.16 -11.03 13.10
CA HIS A 7 -8.75 -9.81 13.65
C HIS A 7 -7.75 -8.65 13.65
N ASN A 8 -6.94 -8.52 12.59
CA ASN A 8 -5.90 -7.50 12.46
C ASN A 8 -4.89 -7.53 13.62
N ASP A 9 -4.39 -8.72 13.95
CA ASP A 9 -3.60 -8.98 15.15
C ASP A 9 -2.35 -9.82 14.90
N GLY A 10 -1.48 -9.86 15.90
CA GLY A 10 -0.27 -10.68 15.93
C GLY A 10 1.02 -9.86 15.90
N PRO A 11 2.16 -10.46 16.30
CA PRO A 11 3.37 -9.71 16.63
C PRO A 11 3.88 -8.81 15.51
N GLN A 12 3.84 -9.28 14.25
CA GLN A 12 4.29 -8.50 13.09
C GLN A 12 3.28 -7.44 12.67
N VAL A 13 1.98 -7.74 12.71
CA VAL A 13 0.91 -6.77 12.41
C VAL A 13 0.97 -5.61 13.40
N GLU A 14 1.12 -5.91 14.68
CA GLU A 14 1.31 -4.91 15.73
C GLU A 14 2.62 -4.12 15.56
N ALA A 15 3.71 -4.76 15.11
CA ALA A 15 4.94 -4.05 14.80
C ALA A 15 4.72 -3.00 13.67
N PHE A 16 3.90 -3.32 12.67
CA PHE A 16 3.52 -2.37 11.64
C PHE A 16 2.66 -1.25 12.22
N LEU A 17 1.59 -1.60 12.95
CA LEU A 17 0.64 -0.64 13.54
C LEU A 17 1.31 0.34 14.51
N ARG A 18 2.33 -0.09 15.26
CA ARG A 18 3.13 0.78 16.12
C ARG A 18 3.80 1.93 15.35
N THR A 19 4.17 1.73 14.07
CA THR A 19 4.79 2.81 13.27
C THR A 19 3.83 3.98 12.98
N VAL A 20 2.53 3.74 13.07
CA VAL A 20 1.47 4.76 12.92
C VAL A 20 0.77 5.07 14.24
N GLY A 21 1.30 4.59 15.38
CA GLY A 21 0.78 4.88 16.72
C GLY A 21 -0.45 4.09 17.12
N LEU A 22 -0.70 2.92 16.50
CA LEU A 22 -1.86 2.07 16.78
C LEU A 22 -1.47 0.73 17.41
N GLY A 23 -2.43 0.10 18.10
CA GLY A 23 -2.37 -1.30 18.56
C GLY A 23 -3.11 -2.25 17.61
N ALA A 24 -3.30 -3.51 18.02
CA ALA A 24 -4.05 -4.52 17.25
C ALA A 24 -5.51 -4.13 16.98
N GLY A 25 -6.15 -4.81 16.02
CA GLY A 25 -7.56 -4.61 15.66
C GLY A 25 -7.81 -3.62 14.51
N TYR A 26 -6.82 -2.78 14.21
CA TYR A 26 -6.92 -1.78 13.14
C TYR A 26 -6.41 -2.31 11.79
N ALA A 27 -7.04 -1.83 10.71
CA ALA A 27 -6.53 -2.07 9.37
C ALA A 27 -5.09 -1.54 9.23
N TRP A 28 -4.21 -2.35 8.63
CA TRP A 28 -2.75 -2.14 8.71
C TRP A 28 -2.06 -1.96 7.36
N CYS A 29 -2.80 -1.67 6.27
CA CYS A 29 -2.18 -1.51 4.94
C CYS A 29 -1.19 -0.33 4.86
N ALA A 30 -1.57 0.84 5.37
CA ALA A 30 -0.67 2.02 5.42
C ALA A 30 0.47 1.83 6.41
N ALA A 31 0.18 1.15 7.54
CA ALA A 31 1.17 0.82 8.55
C ALA A 31 2.25 -0.14 8.00
N PHE A 32 1.86 -1.13 7.20
CA PHE A 32 2.77 -2.01 6.48
C PHE A 32 3.68 -1.23 5.51
N VAL A 33 3.10 -0.35 4.67
CA VAL A 33 3.88 0.48 3.75
C VAL A 33 4.89 1.36 4.51
N LYS A 34 4.43 2.04 5.57
CA LYS A 34 5.30 2.86 6.42
C LYS A 34 6.44 2.03 7.01
N TRP A 35 6.12 0.89 7.61
CA TRP A 35 7.12 0.02 8.23
C TRP A 35 8.16 -0.43 7.19
N CYS A 36 7.75 -0.88 6.01
CA CYS A 36 8.67 -1.29 4.95
C CYS A 36 9.57 -0.15 4.48
N LEU A 37 9.01 1.04 4.22
CA LEU A 37 9.79 2.20 3.77
C LEU A 37 10.79 2.68 4.84
N LEU A 38 10.38 2.73 6.10
CA LEU A 38 11.28 3.12 7.20
C LEU A 38 12.43 2.11 7.37
N ASN A 39 12.15 0.81 7.25
CA ASN A 39 13.20 -0.22 7.29
C ASN A 39 14.12 -0.19 6.06
N ALA A 40 13.64 0.38 4.94
CA ALA A 40 14.46 0.65 3.75
C ALA A 40 15.23 1.98 3.83
N GLY A 41 15.15 2.71 4.94
CA GLY A 41 15.88 3.97 5.14
C GLY A 41 15.21 5.22 4.54
N VAL A 42 13.96 5.12 4.07
CA VAL A 42 13.21 6.26 3.50
C VAL A 42 12.67 7.14 4.62
N ALA A 43 13.30 8.30 4.84
CA ALA A 43 12.98 9.18 5.95
C ALA A 43 11.63 9.88 5.77
N SER A 44 11.26 10.22 4.52
CA SER A 44 9.97 10.85 4.21
C SER A 44 8.76 10.00 4.61
N ALA A 45 8.92 8.68 4.75
CA ALA A 45 7.88 7.76 5.22
C ALA A 45 7.40 8.04 6.66
N LYS A 46 8.15 8.83 7.45
CA LYS A 46 7.70 9.30 8.77
C LYS A 46 6.36 10.05 8.69
N ALA A 47 6.08 10.73 7.58
CA ALA A 47 4.83 11.46 7.34
C ALA A 47 3.61 10.57 7.07
N ILE A 48 3.80 9.28 6.77
CA ILE A 48 2.68 8.33 6.59
C ILE A 48 1.97 8.14 7.93
N ASN A 49 0.65 8.23 7.91
CA ASN A 49 -0.22 7.94 9.05
C ASN A 49 -1.06 6.68 8.77
N ALA A 50 -2.02 6.35 9.64
CA ALA A 50 -2.84 5.15 9.51
C ALA A 50 -3.79 5.15 8.28
N MET A 51 -3.96 6.28 7.60
CA MET A 51 -4.83 6.39 6.42
C MET A 51 -4.04 6.10 5.15
N ALA A 52 -4.55 5.20 4.30
CA ALA A 52 -3.99 4.93 2.98
C ALA A 52 -3.84 6.18 2.09
N ALA A 53 -4.65 7.22 2.32
CA ALA A 53 -4.51 8.50 1.62
C ALA A 53 -3.16 9.19 1.88
N SER A 54 -2.52 8.94 3.03
CA SER A 54 -1.23 9.54 3.38
C SER A 54 -0.06 8.99 2.57
N THR A 55 -0.24 7.88 1.84
CA THR A 55 0.79 7.33 0.94
C THR A 55 0.74 7.93 -0.47
N HIS A 56 -0.28 8.74 -0.78
CA HIS A 56 -0.38 9.51 -2.01
C HIS A 56 0.52 10.75 -1.92
N ARG A 57 1.48 10.90 -2.84
CA ARG A 57 2.36 12.09 -2.91
C ARG A 57 2.13 12.85 -4.23
N PRO A 58 1.30 13.90 -4.25
CA PRO A 58 1.02 14.69 -5.47
C PRO A 58 2.28 15.23 -6.18
N GLY A 59 3.33 15.59 -5.43
CA GLY A 59 4.58 16.09 -6.01
C GLY A 59 5.49 15.01 -6.63
N HIS A 60 5.17 13.73 -6.46
CA HIS A 60 6.04 12.60 -6.82
C HIS A 60 5.29 11.55 -7.67
N LEU A 61 4.28 11.98 -8.42
CA LEU A 61 3.42 11.08 -9.17
C LEU A 61 4.16 10.42 -10.34
N VAL A 62 3.97 9.12 -10.44
CA VAL A 62 4.38 8.24 -11.55
C VAL A 62 3.19 7.90 -12.42
N TYR A 63 2.04 7.67 -11.79
CA TYR A 63 0.76 7.40 -12.44
C TYR A 63 -0.34 8.12 -11.69
N TYR A 64 -1.30 8.70 -12.41
CA TYR A 64 -2.46 9.33 -11.79
C TYR A 64 -3.67 9.29 -12.73
N LYS A 65 -4.80 8.81 -12.21
CA LYS A 65 -6.12 8.83 -12.89
C LYS A 65 -6.05 8.40 -14.37
N GLY A 66 -5.47 7.23 -14.65
CA GLY A 66 -5.42 6.69 -16.02
C GLY A 66 -4.16 7.02 -16.81
N LYS A 67 -3.28 7.90 -16.31
CA LYS A 67 -2.14 8.41 -17.08
C LYS A 67 -0.81 8.06 -16.41
N TRP A 68 0.10 7.49 -17.19
CA TRP A 68 1.51 7.40 -16.83
C TRP A 68 2.17 8.76 -17.02
N LEU A 69 2.86 9.24 -16.00
CA LEU A 69 3.60 10.50 -15.97
C LEU A 69 5.11 10.25 -15.99
N LYS A 70 5.54 9.12 -15.42
CA LYS A 70 6.92 8.65 -15.39
C LYS A 70 6.94 7.12 -15.53
N GLN A 71 8.12 6.57 -15.76
CA GLN A 71 8.32 5.13 -15.69
C GLN A 71 8.26 4.65 -14.23
N PRO A 72 7.42 3.66 -13.89
CA PRO A 72 7.36 3.11 -12.55
C PRO A 72 8.58 2.25 -12.24
N ARG A 73 8.94 2.17 -10.96
CA ARG A 73 9.98 1.29 -10.45
C ARG A 73 9.44 0.42 -9.32
N PRO A 74 9.94 -0.82 -9.15
CA PRO A 74 9.62 -1.62 -7.98
C PRO A 74 9.89 -0.84 -6.69
N GLY A 75 8.92 -0.86 -5.77
CA GLY A 75 8.96 -0.10 -4.51
C GLY A 75 8.26 1.26 -4.56
N ASP A 76 7.84 1.75 -5.73
CA ASP A 76 6.88 2.85 -5.80
C ASP A 76 5.57 2.45 -5.10
N VAL A 77 4.87 3.42 -4.51
CA VAL A 77 3.66 3.14 -3.72
C VAL A 77 2.43 3.53 -4.52
N ALA A 78 1.52 2.57 -4.66
CA ALA A 78 0.26 2.72 -5.35
C ALA A 78 -0.91 2.83 -4.36
N THR A 79 -1.96 3.53 -4.77
CA THR A 79 -3.18 3.75 -3.97
C THR A 79 -4.43 3.34 -4.73
N ILE A 80 -5.47 2.88 -4.03
CA ILE A 80 -6.77 2.54 -4.61
C ILE A 80 -7.85 3.45 -4.02
N TYR A 81 -8.65 4.04 -4.91
CA TYR A 81 -9.81 4.85 -4.55
C TYR A 81 -11.07 3.99 -4.53
N TYR A 82 -11.79 4.02 -3.40
CA TYR A 82 -13.05 3.30 -3.25
C TYR A 82 -14.22 4.27 -3.41
N LYS A 83 -15.02 4.08 -4.46
CA LYS A 83 -16.21 4.91 -4.73
C LYS A 83 -17.20 4.89 -3.56
N SER A 84 -17.41 3.74 -2.93
CA SER A 84 -18.29 3.57 -1.77
C SER A 84 -17.85 4.39 -0.55
N LEU A 85 -16.54 4.57 -0.36
CA LEU A 85 -15.98 5.35 0.74
C LEU A 85 -15.71 6.81 0.37
N LYS A 86 -15.82 7.16 -0.92
CA LYS A 86 -15.46 8.47 -1.49
C LYS A 86 -14.03 8.93 -1.10
N ARG A 87 -13.08 8.00 -1.00
CA ARG A 87 -11.69 8.29 -0.63
C ARG A 87 -10.72 7.20 -1.08
N ILE A 88 -9.42 7.50 -0.98
CA ILE A 88 -8.37 6.46 -1.00
C ILE A 88 -8.56 5.57 0.22
N GLY A 89 -8.74 4.27 -0.04
CA GLY A 89 -9.10 3.29 0.99
C GLY A 89 -8.10 2.15 1.14
N HIS A 90 -7.11 2.05 0.24
CA HIS A 90 -6.07 1.03 0.28
C HIS A 90 -4.77 1.52 -0.38
N THR A 91 -3.65 0.92 0.01
CA THR A 91 -2.31 1.23 -0.48
C THR A 91 -1.49 -0.04 -0.60
N LEU A 92 -0.56 -0.06 -1.55
CA LEU A 92 0.26 -1.22 -1.91
C LEU A 92 1.59 -0.78 -2.52
N PHE A 93 2.58 -1.68 -2.54
CA PHE A 93 3.79 -1.47 -3.33
C PHE A 93 3.57 -1.96 -4.76
N PHE A 94 3.99 -1.16 -5.73
CA PHE A 94 4.18 -1.58 -7.11
C PHE A 94 5.43 -2.46 -7.19
N HIS A 95 5.35 -3.58 -7.91
CA HIS A 95 6.47 -4.50 -8.11
C HIS A 95 6.86 -4.65 -9.58
N GLY A 96 5.94 -4.47 -10.52
CA GLY A 96 6.23 -4.59 -11.94
C GLY A 96 4.97 -4.59 -12.81
N ILE A 97 5.15 -4.69 -14.12
CA ILE A 97 4.08 -4.82 -15.11
C ILE A 97 4.13 -6.24 -15.68
N THR A 98 2.97 -6.89 -15.79
CA THR A 98 2.83 -8.20 -16.42
C THR A 98 2.90 -8.07 -17.94
N GLY A 99 3.09 -9.19 -18.65
CA GLY A 99 3.09 -9.20 -20.13
C GLY A 99 1.79 -8.71 -20.79
N ASN A 100 0.66 -8.73 -20.06
CA ASN A 100 -0.64 -8.24 -20.52
C ASN A 100 -1.03 -6.86 -19.94
N GLY A 101 -0.09 -6.09 -19.41
CA GLY A 101 -0.31 -4.72 -18.97
C GLY A 101 -1.00 -4.55 -17.62
N MET A 102 -1.20 -5.63 -16.86
CA MET A 102 -1.59 -5.58 -15.44
C MET A 102 -0.35 -5.27 -14.59
N ILE A 103 -0.53 -4.99 -13.30
CA ILE A 103 0.58 -4.75 -12.37
C ILE A 103 0.74 -5.90 -11.38
N TYR A 104 2.00 -6.26 -11.10
CA TYR A 104 2.36 -6.97 -9.88
C TYR A 104 2.44 -6.00 -8.73
N SER A 105 1.94 -6.42 -7.57
CA SER A 105 1.93 -5.62 -6.36
C SER A 105 2.15 -6.45 -5.11
N VAL A 106 2.69 -5.82 -4.06
CA VAL A 106 2.87 -6.42 -2.74
C VAL A 106 2.09 -5.61 -1.73
N GLU A 107 1.21 -6.26 -0.96
CA GLU A 107 0.25 -5.55 -0.14
C GLU A 107 0.02 -6.25 1.19
N GLY A 108 -0.05 -5.44 2.25
CA GLY A 108 -0.50 -5.85 3.58
C GLY A 108 -1.99 -5.59 3.76
N ASN A 109 -2.62 -6.27 4.72
CA ASN A 109 -4.05 -6.25 4.98
C ASN A 109 -4.87 -6.49 3.69
N THR A 110 -4.51 -7.54 2.95
CA THR A 110 -5.33 -8.06 1.84
C THR A 110 -5.56 -9.56 2.00
N ASN A 111 -6.59 -10.12 1.37
CA ASN A 111 -6.82 -11.58 1.30
C ASN A 111 -6.83 -12.09 -0.14
N SER A 112 -6.94 -13.42 -0.32
CA SER A 112 -6.95 -14.11 -1.62
C SER A 112 -7.98 -13.57 -2.62
N GLN A 113 -9.01 -12.86 -2.15
CA GLN A 113 -10.13 -12.35 -2.94
C GLN A 113 -10.09 -10.82 -3.15
N ASN A 114 -8.92 -10.16 -3.01
CA ASN A 114 -8.76 -8.71 -3.16
C ASN A 114 -9.61 -7.86 -2.20
N SER A 115 -10.08 -8.43 -1.08
CA SER A 115 -10.86 -7.69 -0.09
C SER A 115 -9.96 -6.94 0.91
N ARG A 116 -10.48 -5.81 1.40
CA ARG A 116 -9.87 -4.90 2.40
C ARG A 116 -9.85 -5.50 3.81
N GLU A 117 -10.55 -6.60 4.04
CA GLU A 117 -10.50 -7.34 5.31
C GLU A 117 -9.52 -8.50 5.14
N GLY A 118 -8.27 -8.10 5.04
CA GLY A 118 -7.22 -8.98 4.57
C GLY A 118 -6.38 -9.53 5.69
N ASN A 119 -6.21 -10.84 5.75
CA ASN A 119 -5.53 -11.52 6.85
C ASN A 119 -4.00 -11.61 6.71
N GLY A 120 -3.37 -10.89 5.78
CA GLY A 120 -1.94 -11.05 5.55
C GLY A 120 -1.32 -10.21 4.46
N THR A 121 -0.04 -10.51 4.21
CA THR A 121 0.76 -9.89 3.16
C THR A 121 0.85 -10.81 1.96
N TYR A 122 0.51 -10.31 0.78
CA TYR A 122 0.44 -11.11 -0.45
C TYR A 122 0.92 -10.34 -1.67
N MET A 123 1.46 -11.09 -2.65
CA MET A 123 1.61 -10.59 -4.00
C MET A 123 0.27 -10.68 -4.76
N ARG A 124 -0.04 -9.67 -5.56
CA ARG A 124 -1.29 -9.57 -6.33
C ARG A 124 -1.01 -9.13 -7.76
N ILE A 125 -1.87 -9.60 -8.66
CA ILE A 125 -2.00 -9.03 -10.01
C ILE A 125 -3.23 -8.11 -10.00
N ARG A 126 -3.04 -6.85 -10.40
CA ARG A 126 -4.12 -5.85 -10.45
C ARG A 126 -4.24 -5.21 -11.82
N GLN A 127 -5.47 -4.91 -12.20
CA GLN A 127 -5.75 -4.05 -13.33
C GLN A 127 -5.23 -2.64 -13.06
N ILE A 128 -4.43 -2.09 -13.97
CA ILE A 128 -3.92 -0.72 -13.83
C ILE A 128 -5.05 0.31 -13.73
N GLY A 129 -6.18 0.09 -14.41
CA GLY A 129 -7.36 0.95 -14.32
C GLY A 129 -8.04 0.99 -12.95
N GLY A 130 -7.72 0.05 -12.06
CA GLY A 130 -8.16 0.06 -10.65
C GLY A 130 -7.24 0.86 -9.72
N ILE A 131 -6.07 1.30 -10.20
CA ILE A 131 -5.12 2.10 -9.44
C ILE A 131 -5.50 3.57 -9.57
N TYR A 132 -5.53 4.27 -8.44
CA TYR A 132 -5.82 5.70 -8.42
C TYR A 132 -4.56 6.54 -8.68
N SER A 133 -3.46 6.17 -8.04
CA SER A 133 -2.16 6.82 -8.20
C SER A 133 -1.02 5.86 -7.90
N ILE A 134 0.16 6.15 -8.46
CA ILE A 134 1.46 5.57 -8.08
C ILE A 134 2.39 6.75 -7.81
N SER A 135 3.09 6.72 -6.68
CA SER A 135 4.01 7.77 -6.24
C SER A 135 5.40 7.21 -5.95
N GLN A 136 6.45 7.98 -6.27
CA GLN A 136 7.83 7.64 -5.90
C GLN A 136 8.04 7.90 -4.41
N TRP A 137 8.73 6.98 -3.75
CA TRP A 137 9.12 7.09 -2.34
C TRP A 137 10.61 6.82 -2.09
N LEU A 138 11.32 6.23 -3.06
CA LEU A 138 12.71 5.81 -2.86
C LEU A 138 13.74 6.91 -3.17
N ASP A 139 13.33 7.97 -3.87
CA ASP A 139 14.16 9.15 -4.10
C ASP A 139 13.71 10.19 -3.06
N ASP A 140 14.40 10.24 -1.91
CA ASP A 140 14.23 11.27 -0.88
C ASP A 140 14.86 12.61 -1.32
#